data_AF-A0A538HWR2-F1
#
_entry.id   AF-A0A538HWR2-F1
#
_cell.length_a   1.000
_cell.length_b   1.000
_cell.length_c   1.000
_cell.angle_alpha   90.00
_cell.angle_beta   90.00
_cell.angle_gamma   90.00
#
_symmetry.space_group_name_H-M   'P 1'
#
loop_
_entity.id
_entity.type
_entity.pdbx_description
1 polymer ?
#
loop_
_entity_poly.entity_id
_entity_poly.type
_entity_poly.pdbx_seq_one_letter_code
_entity_poly.pdbx_strand_id
1 'polypeptide(L)'
;MPLQRLERAELVVPSRSVGGYRLYGLRELNQLRALDAMRSRFAVGLAELAFALRLRREPDLRAAVETWLAGADAALSAQAPPEWVEWEQRKHERLLAA
;
A
#
# COMPACT_ATOMS: atom_id res chain seq x y z
N MET A 1 0.80 -21.90 -10.96
CA MET A 1 1.55 -20.63 -10.77
C MET A 1 2.97 -20.95 -10.32
N PRO A 2 4.03 -20.34 -10.89
CA PRO A 2 5.42 -20.73 -10.61
C PRO A 2 5.97 -20.11 -9.32
N LEU A 3 6.61 -20.96 -8.50
CA LEU A 3 7.13 -20.68 -7.16
C LEU A 3 8.24 -19.60 -7.09
N GLN A 4 8.93 -19.31 -8.18
CA GLN A 4 10.03 -18.32 -8.21
C GLN A 4 9.60 -16.90 -7.79
N ARG A 5 8.32 -16.54 -7.98
CA ARG A 5 7.82 -15.21 -7.60
C ARG A 5 7.66 -15.02 -6.09
N LEU A 6 7.55 -16.10 -5.31
CA LEU A 6 7.44 -16.04 -3.85
C LEU A 6 8.80 -15.85 -3.17
N GLU A 7 9.87 -16.44 -3.70
CA GLU A 7 11.22 -16.36 -3.10
C GLU A 7 11.88 -14.99 -3.27
N ARG A 8 11.62 -14.27 -4.37
CA ARG A 8 12.12 -12.89 -4.55
C ARG A 8 11.47 -11.86 -3.64
N ALA A 9 10.33 -12.20 -3.03
CA ALA A 9 9.52 -11.27 -2.27
C ALA A 9 9.79 -11.32 -0.75
N GLU A 10 10.73 -12.15 -0.27
CA GLU A 10 11.06 -12.36 1.16
C GLU A 10 9.89 -12.68 2.11
N LEU A 11 8.68 -12.87 1.58
CA LEU A 11 7.45 -13.03 2.35
C LEU A 11 7.30 -14.42 2.99
N VAL A 12 8.04 -15.39 2.49
CA VAL A 12 8.05 -16.76 3.02
C VAL A 12 9.49 -17.21 2.99
N VAL A 13 10.11 -17.34 4.16
CA VAL A 13 11.35 -18.11 4.32
C VAL A 13 10.91 -19.55 4.57
N PRO A 14 10.93 -20.45 3.58
CA PRO A 14 10.61 -21.85 3.84
C PRO A 14 11.70 -22.44 4.74
N SER A 15 11.29 -22.98 5.89
CA SER A 15 12.11 -23.88 6.70
C SER A 15 12.58 -25.03 5.80
N ARG A 16 13.88 -25.14 5.55
CA ARG A 16 14.47 -26.18 4.68
C ARG A 16 14.79 -27.41 5.52
N SER A 17 14.37 -28.59 5.08
CA SER A 17 14.86 -29.85 5.66
C SER A 17 16.33 -30.08 5.29
N VAL A 18 17.03 -30.92 6.06
CA VAL A 18 18.44 -31.30 5.81
C VAL A 18 18.65 -31.93 4.42
N GLY A 19 17.57 -32.38 3.76
CA GLY A 19 17.58 -32.96 2.40
C GLY A 19 17.03 -32.06 1.29
N GLY A 20 16.77 -30.77 1.53
CA GLY A 20 16.33 -29.83 0.48
C GLY A 20 14.83 -29.88 0.13
N TYR A 21 14.02 -30.65 0.84
CA TYR A 21 12.57 -30.70 0.66
C TYR A 21 11.86 -29.62 1.51
N ARG A 22 10.83 -28.97 0.94
CA ARG A 22 9.93 -28.07 1.69
C ARG A 22 9.04 -28.90 2.61
N LEU A 23 9.32 -28.87 3.92
CA LEU A 23 8.44 -29.45 4.92
C LEU A 23 7.36 -28.42 5.25
N TYR A 24 6.12 -28.67 4.80
CA TYR A 24 4.96 -27.90 5.24
C TYR A 24 4.39 -28.55 6.50
N GLY A 25 4.72 -28.01 7.67
CA GLY A 25 4.00 -28.33 8.89
C GLY A 25 2.60 -27.72 8.88
N LEU A 26 1.75 -28.16 9.82
CA LEU A 26 0.39 -27.65 9.97
C LEU A 26 0.35 -26.12 10.18
N ARG A 27 1.39 -25.58 10.84
CA ARG A 27 1.57 -24.14 11.07
C ARG A 27 1.84 -23.38 9.77
N GLU A 28 2.76 -23.84 8.91
CA GLU A 28 3.01 -23.20 7.61
C GLU A 28 1.78 -23.26 6.70
N LEU A 29 1.05 -24.38 6.69
CA LEU A 29 -0.19 -24.51 5.90
C LEU A 29 -1.27 -23.53 6.35
N ASN A 30 -1.41 -23.31 7.66
CA ASN A 30 -2.34 -22.32 8.19
C ASN A 30 -1.93 -20.88 7.84
N GLN A 31 -0.64 -20.56 7.89
CA GLN A 31 -0.15 -19.26 7.44
C GLN A 31 -0.40 -19.03 5.95
N LEU A 32 -0.18 -20.04 5.11
CA LEU A 32 -0.47 -19.93 3.67
C LEU A 32 -1.96 -19.74 3.39
N ARG A 33 -2.85 -20.46 4.09
CA ARG A 33 -4.30 -20.26 3.97
C ARG A 33 -4.73 -18.86 4.41
N ALA A 34 -4.20 -18.37 5.52
CA ALA A 34 -4.49 -17.02 6.00
C ALA A 34 -4.00 -15.95 5.01
N LEU A 35 -2.83 -16.15 4.42
CA LEU A 35 -2.29 -15.28 3.38
C LEU A 35 -3.18 -15.28 2.14
N ASP A 36 -3.62 -16.45 1.67
CA ASP A 36 -4.47 -16.56 0.48
C ASP A 36 -5.87 -15.96 0.70
N ALA A 37 -6.46 -16.16 1.88
CA ALA A 37 -7.71 -15.53 2.28
C ALA A 37 -7.59 -13.99 2.36
N MET A 38 -6.48 -13.47 2.89
CA MET A 38 -6.23 -12.03 2.93
C MET A 38 -6.02 -11.45 1.53
N ARG A 39 -5.25 -12.15 0.68
CA ARG A 39 -4.98 -11.73 -0.70
C ARG A 39 -6.24 -11.70 -1.55
N SER A 40 -7.10 -12.72 -1.44
CA SER A 40 -8.38 -12.74 -2.15
C SER A 40 -9.34 -11.65 -1.66
N ARG A 41 -9.42 -11.43 -0.35
CA ARG A 41 -10.30 -10.41 0.24
C ARG A 41 -9.95 -8.98 -0.16
N PHE A 42 -8.67 -8.64 -0.14
CA PHE A 42 -8.20 -7.27 -0.38
C PHE A 42 -7.61 -7.08 -1.79
N ALA A 43 -7.69 -8.10 -2.64
CA ALA A 43 -7.07 -8.13 -3.96
C ALA A 43 -5.57 -7.77 -3.97
N VAL A 44 -4.87 -8.03 -2.85
CA VAL A 44 -3.45 -7.67 -2.70
C VAL A 44 -2.53 -8.74 -3.27
N GLY A 45 -1.58 -8.28 -4.06
CA GLY A 45 -0.45 -9.03 -4.57
C GLY A 45 0.63 -9.27 -3.53
N LEU A 46 1.51 -10.23 -3.83
CA LEU A 46 2.68 -10.51 -2.99
C LEU A 46 3.67 -9.34 -2.97
N ALA A 47 3.81 -8.60 -4.06
CA ALA A 47 4.73 -7.46 -4.10
C ALA A 47 4.33 -6.36 -3.10
N GLU A 48 3.02 -6.10 -2.96
CA GLU A 48 2.50 -5.10 -2.03
C GLU A 48 2.74 -5.49 -0.57
N LEU A 49 2.56 -6.78 -0.25
CA LEU A 49 2.84 -7.28 1.10
C LEU A 49 4.34 -7.26 1.42
N ALA A 50 5.20 -7.55 0.44
CA ALA A 50 6.64 -7.48 0.60
C ALA A 50 7.08 -6.03 0.83
N PHE A 51 6.48 -5.10 0.09
CA PHE A 51 6.72 -3.67 0.27
C PHE A 51 6.23 -3.18 1.64
N ALA A 52 5.04 -3.60 2.10
CA ALA A 52 4.55 -3.28 3.43
C ALA A 52 5.48 -3.80 4.53
N LEU A 53 6.01 -5.02 4.38
CA LEU A 53 7.02 -5.57 5.31
C LEU A 53 8.32 -4.77 5.28
N ARG A 54 8.75 -4.34 4.09
CA ARG A 54 9.93 -3.50 3.90
C ARG A 54 9.79 -2.15 4.60
N LEU A 55 8.66 -1.46 4.42
CA LEU A 55 8.35 -0.20 5.12
C LEU A 55 8.35 -0.35 6.65
N ARG A 56 7.99 -1.53 7.17
CA ARG A 56 8.09 -1.81 8.62
C ARG A 56 9.52 -2.01 9.11
N ARG A 57 10.43 -2.48 8.25
CA ARG A 57 11.85 -2.73 8.59
C ARG A 57 12.73 -1.50 8.37
N GLU A 58 12.41 -0.66 7.38
CA GLU A 58 13.18 0.51 6.99
C GLU A 58 12.42 1.80 7.37
N PRO A 59 12.62 2.35 8.60
CA PRO A 59 11.85 3.51 9.07
C PRO A 59 12.11 4.77 8.26
N ASP A 60 13.33 4.97 7.74
CA ASP A 60 13.68 6.12 6.91
C ASP A 60 12.97 6.07 5.54
N LEU A 61 12.90 4.87 4.94
CA LEU A 61 12.14 4.65 3.71
C LEU A 61 10.66 4.98 3.93
N ARG A 62 10.10 4.50 5.05
CA ARG A 62 8.73 4.83 5.42
C ARG A 62 8.52 6.34 5.56
N ALA A 63 9.39 7.04 6.28
CA ALA A 63 9.28 8.50 6.45
C ALA A 63 9.33 9.24 5.09
N ALA A 64 10.19 8.82 4.18
CA ALA A 64 10.29 9.42 2.84
C ALA A 64 9.02 9.17 2.00
N VAL A 65 8.48 7.94 2.03
CA VAL A 65 7.24 7.58 1.32
C VAL A 65 6.04 8.36 1.86
N GLU A 66 5.87 8.42 3.17
CA GLU A 66 4.79 9.20 3.82
C GLU A 66 4.88 10.69 3.49
N THR A 67 6.10 11.25 3.49
CA THR A 67 6.32 12.65 3.11
C THR A 67 5.90 12.93 1.67
N TRP A 68 6.25 12.02 0.76
CA TRP A 68 5.86 12.14 -0.65
C TRP A 68 4.35 12.00 -0.84
N LEU A 69 3.71 11.04 -0.16
CA LEU A 69 2.26 10.84 -0.20
C LEU A 69 1.50 12.07 0.32
N ALA A 70 1.94 12.65 1.44
CA ALA A 70 1.34 13.87 1.98
C ALA A 70 1.42 15.05 0.97
N GLY A 71 2.52 15.16 0.23
CA GLY A 71 2.67 16.14 -0.84
C GLY A 71 1.74 15.88 -2.03
N ALA A 72 1.56 14.62 -2.41
CA ALA A 72 0.65 14.23 -3.50
C ALA A 72 -0.83 14.48 -3.14
N ASP A 73 -1.25 14.17 -1.92
CA ASP A 73 -2.61 14.41 -1.43
C ASP A 73 -2.93 15.90 -1.35
N ALA A 74 -1.96 16.72 -0.94
CA ALA A 74 -2.09 18.17 -0.96
C ALA A 74 -2.26 18.71 -2.38
N ALA A 75 -1.50 18.19 -3.34
CA ALA A 75 -1.63 18.57 -4.75
C ALA A 75 -3.01 18.20 -5.31
N LEU A 76 -3.48 16.96 -5.07
CA LEU A 76 -4.80 16.49 -5.48
C LEU A 76 -5.94 17.30 -4.85
N SER A 77 -5.80 17.68 -3.57
CA SER A 77 -6.80 18.50 -2.87
C SER A 77 -6.83 19.94 -3.38
N ALA A 78 -5.68 20.49 -3.79
CA ALA A 78 -5.57 21.83 -4.37
C ALA A 78 -6.19 21.95 -5.79
N GLN A 79 -6.64 20.83 -6.38
CA GLN A 79 -7.43 20.83 -7.61
C GLN A 79 -8.94 21.03 -7.37
N ALA A 80 -9.38 21.10 -6.10
CA ALA A 80 -10.63 21.77 -5.76
C ALA A 80 -10.48 23.28 -6.05
N PRO A 81 -11.52 23.96 -6.59
CA PRO A 81 -11.42 25.39 -6.85
C PRO A 81 -11.04 26.09 -5.55
N PRO A 82 -9.93 26.83 -5.52
CA PRO A 82 -9.42 27.39 -4.29
C PRO A 82 -10.46 28.38 -3.73
N GLU A 83 -10.62 28.41 -2.40
CA GLU A 83 -11.68 29.18 -1.72
C GLU A 83 -11.73 30.68 -2.11
N TRP A 84 -10.63 31.22 -2.65
CA TRP A 84 -10.60 32.58 -3.20
C TRP A 84 -11.51 32.77 -4.43
N VAL A 85 -11.69 31.75 -5.27
CA VAL A 85 -12.57 31.79 -6.45
C VAL A 85 -14.04 31.81 -6.02
N GLU A 86 -14.40 31.10 -4.95
CA GLU A 86 -15.76 31.14 -4.39
C GLU A 86 -16.05 32.46 -3.65
N TRP A 87 -15.02 33.07 -3.05
CA TRP A 87 -15.13 34.40 -2.45
C TRP A 87 -15.30 35.49 -3.52
N GLU A 88 -14.57 35.40 -4.64
CA GLU A 88 -14.65 36.36 -5.73
C GLU A 88 -15.97 36.24 -6.50
N GLN A 89 -16.52 35.03 -6.67
CA GLN A 89 -17.84 34.83 -7.26
C GLN A 89 -18.97 35.41 -6.41
N ARG A 90 -18.95 35.18 -5.08
CA ARG A 90 -19.92 35.81 -4.15
C ARG A 90 -19.86 37.34 -4.18
N LYS A 91 -18.69 37.91 -4.47
CA LYS A 91 -18.54 39.36 -4.63
C LYS A 91 -19.21 39.86 -5.92
N HIS A 92 -19.08 39.12 -7.02
CA HIS A 92 -19.70 39.46 -8.30
C HIS A 92 -21.23 39.33 -8.26
N GLU A 93 -21.76 38.30 -7.60
CA GLU A 93 -23.21 38.15 -7.42
C GLU A 93 -23.82 39.32 -6.62
N ARG A 94 -23.09 39.87 -5.65
CA ARG A 94 -23.55 41.04 -4.87
C ARG A 94 -23.56 42.35 -5.65
N LEU A 95 -22.83 42.45 -6.75
CA LEU A 95 -22.79 43.63 -7.62
C LEU A 95 -23.85 43.59 -8.73
N LEU A 96 -24.39 42.41 -9.05
CA LEU A 96 -25.48 42.25 -10.03
C LEU A 96 -26.88 42.29 -9.40
N ALA A 97 -26.97 42.27 -8.06
CA ALA A 97 -28.23 42.30 -7.31
C ALA A 97 -28.56 43.70 -6.73
N ALA A 98 -27.85 44.76 -7.14
CA ALA A 98 -28.07 46.16 -6.76
C ALA A 98 -28.42 46.99 -7.99
#